data_AF-A0A250K2E2-F1
#
_entry.id   AF-A0A250K2E2-F1
#
_cell.length_a   1.000
_cell.length_b   1.000
_cell.length_c   1.000
_cell.angle_alpha   90.00
_cell.angle_beta   90.00
_cell.angle_gamma   90.00
#
_symmetry.space_group_name_H-M   'P 1'
#
loop_
_entity.id
_entity.type
_entity.pdbx_description
1 polymer ?
#
loop_
_entity_poly.entity_id
_entity_poly.type
_entity_poly.pdbx_seq_one_letter_code
_entity_poly.pdbx_strand_id
1 'polypeptide(L)'
;MTPYALASLPAMLGIRAGSKVSVINPPRGFVQKLNPLPDGVEFLITAVTGLDVILFFTEDPQELVQRLPALARAMALTGGIWVCWPGGGGVRKGLSEDFVRHAALDIGLVDNKICTIDATWTGLRLVRRPRGRLDKPGERKQAPAQA
;
A
#
# COMPACT_ATOMS: atom_id res chain seq x y z
N MET A 1 -19.78 26.91 -8.74
CA MET A 1 -18.53 26.21 -9.10
C MET A 1 -18.05 25.46 -7.89
N THR A 2 -18.26 24.14 -7.85
CA THR A 2 -17.73 23.29 -6.78
C THR A 2 -16.21 23.26 -6.92
N PRO A 3 -15.44 23.75 -5.94
CA PRO A 3 -14.01 23.51 -5.95
C PRO A 3 -13.82 21.99 -5.96
N TYR A 4 -12.93 21.47 -6.81
CA TYR A 4 -12.51 20.08 -6.75
C TYR A 4 -12.08 19.78 -5.31
N ALA A 5 -12.99 19.19 -4.52
CA ALA A 5 -12.65 18.73 -3.20
C ALA A 5 -11.66 17.60 -3.44
N LEU A 6 -10.39 17.84 -3.09
CA LEU A 6 -9.41 16.77 -3.00
C LEU A 6 -10.07 15.64 -2.20
N ALA A 7 -10.09 14.44 -2.76
CA ALA A 7 -10.74 13.30 -2.13
C ALA A 7 -10.23 13.17 -0.68
N SER A 8 -11.14 12.90 0.27
CA SER A 8 -10.75 12.71 1.67
C SER A 8 -9.71 11.60 1.78
N LEU A 9 -8.83 11.66 2.79
CA LEU A 9 -7.79 10.64 2.97
C LEU A 9 -8.35 9.20 2.97
N PRO A 10 -9.48 8.89 3.65
CA PRO A 10 -10.12 7.57 3.54
C PRO A 10 -10.49 7.19 2.10
N ALA A 11 -11.05 8.13 1.33
CA ALA A 11 -11.43 7.89 -0.06
C ALA A 11 -10.20 7.64 -0.96
N MET A 12 -9.10 8.38 -0.75
CA MET A 12 -7.83 8.15 -1.45
C MET A 12 -7.26 6.76 -1.14
N LEU A 13 -7.33 6.35 0.13
CA LEU A 13 -6.90 5.03 0.59
C LEU A 13 -7.85 3.89 0.17
N GLY A 14 -9.00 4.22 -0.44
CA GLY A 14 -9.99 3.25 -0.90
C GLY A 14 -10.85 2.66 0.22
N ILE A 15 -10.88 3.30 1.40
CA ILE A 15 -11.79 2.98 2.50
C ILE A 15 -13.19 3.41 2.08
N ARG A 16 -14.13 2.46 2.10
CA ARG A 16 -15.53 2.66 1.73
C ARG A 16 -16.44 2.23 2.89
N ALA A 17 -17.73 2.52 2.77
CA ALA A 17 -18.71 2.03 3.72
C ALA A 17 -18.61 0.50 3.86
N GLY A 18 -18.70 -0.01 5.09
CA GLY A 18 -18.56 -1.44 5.40
C GLY A 18 -17.14 -2.02 5.27
N SER A 19 -16.11 -1.21 5.00
CA SER A 19 -14.75 -1.73 4.82
C SER A 19 -14.16 -2.27 6.11
N LYS A 20 -13.53 -3.44 6.03
CA LYS A 20 -12.68 -3.99 7.09
C LYS A 20 -11.26 -3.48 6.92
N VAL A 21 -10.82 -2.63 7.84
CA VAL A 21 -9.55 -1.92 7.77
C VAL A 21 -8.61 -2.42 8.87
N SER A 22 -7.37 -2.72 8.52
CA SER A 22 -6.31 -2.95 9.50
C SER A 22 -5.21 -1.91 9.34
N VAL A 23 -4.76 -1.35 10.44
CA VAL A 23 -3.69 -0.34 10.46
C VAL A 23 -2.56 -0.86 11.33
N ILE A 24 -1.42 -1.13 10.71
CA ILE A 24 -0.27 -1.80 11.31
C ILE A 24 0.86 -0.79 11.48
N ASN A 25 1.37 -0.70 12.71
CA ASN A 25 2.39 0.26 13.15
C ASN A 25 2.05 1.73 12.83
N PRO A 26 0.80 2.22 13.00
CA PRO A 26 0.45 3.58 12.62
C PRO A 26 1.31 4.63 13.33
N PRO A 27 1.70 5.73 12.65
CA PRO A 27 2.27 6.87 13.33
C PRO A 27 1.25 7.45 14.31
N ARG A 28 1.72 8.05 15.40
CA ARG A 28 0.86 8.61 16.44
C ARG A 28 -0.16 9.58 15.83
N GLY A 29 -1.43 9.39 16.15
CA GLY A 29 -2.50 10.25 15.65
C GLY A 29 -3.07 9.86 14.28
N PHE A 30 -2.51 8.86 13.59
CA PHE A 30 -2.91 8.54 12.22
C PHE A 30 -4.37 8.09 12.10
N VAL A 31 -4.85 7.24 13.02
CA VAL A 31 -6.24 6.75 12.98
C VAL A 31 -7.21 7.92 13.13
N GLN A 32 -6.89 8.94 13.92
CA GLN A 32 -7.70 10.16 14.03
C GLN A 32 -7.74 10.96 12.73
N LYS A 33 -6.66 10.94 11.92
CA LYS A 33 -6.62 11.59 10.59
C LYS A 33 -7.55 10.93 9.57
N LEU A 34 -8.01 9.71 9.81
CA LEU A 34 -8.97 9.03 8.95
C LEU A 34 -10.41 9.52 9.17
N ASN A 35 -10.67 10.37 10.16
CA ASN A 35 -12.00 10.90 10.38
C ASN A 35 -12.32 12.08 9.44
N PRO A 36 -13.57 12.19 8.94
CA PRO A 36 -14.69 11.27 9.16
C PRO A 36 -14.56 9.99 8.31
N LEU A 37 -14.93 8.85 8.90
CA LEU A 37 -14.97 7.57 8.21
C LEU A 37 -16.34 7.33 7.56
N PRO A 38 -16.40 6.63 6.42
CA PRO A 38 -17.64 6.11 5.88
C PRO A 38 -18.38 5.19 6.86
N ASP A 39 -19.70 5.10 6.72
CA ASP A 39 -20.55 4.30 7.60
C ASP A 39 -20.15 2.81 7.62
N GLY A 40 -20.15 2.21 8.81
CA GLY A 40 -19.89 0.78 8.99
C GLY A 40 -18.45 0.34 8.74
N VAL A 41 -17.47 1.26 8.70
CA VAL A 41 -16.05 0.87 8.70
C VAL A 41 -15.68 0.20 10.02
N GLU A 42 -15.02 -0.95 9.92
CA GLU A 42 -14.55 -1.74 11.06
C GLU A 42 -13.02 -1.76 11.11
N PHE A 43 -12.42 -1.36 12.24
CA PHE A 43 -10.99 -1.54 12.47
C PHE A 43 -10.70 -2.89 13.12
N LEU A 44 -9.89 -3.72 12.46
CA LEU A 44 -9.54 -5.06 12.92
C LEU A 44 -8.04 -5.20 13.16
N ILE A 45 -7.67 -5.65 14.35
CA ILE A 45 -6.26 -5.84 14.76
C ILE A 45 -5.81 -7.29 14.48
N THR A 46 -6.72 -8.27 14.60
CA THR A 46 -6.40 -9.71 14.62
C THR A 46 -7.04 -10.50 13.48
N ALA A 47 -7.61 -9.83 12.47
CA ALA A 47 -8.27 -10.52 11.38
C ALA A 47 -7.31 -11.44 10.61
N VAL A 48 -7.69 -12.71 10.48
CA VAL A 48 -6.89 -13.72 9.78
C VAL A 48 -7.06 -13.60 8.26
N THR A 49 -8.27 -13.23 7.78
CA THR A 49 -8.58 -13.00 6.36
C THR A 49 -9.71 -11.96 6.19
N GLY A 50 -9.92 -11.51 4.95
CA GLY A 50 -11.08 -10.67 4.60
C GLY A 50 -10.90 -9.18 4.86
N LEU A 51 -9.66 -8.68 4.93
CA LEU A 51 -9.38 -7.25 5.07
C LEU A 51 -9.45 -6.54 3.71
N ASP A 52 -10.29 -5.52 3.61
CA ASP A 52 -10.46 -4.73 2.38
C ASP A 52 -9.32 -3.73 2.19
N VAL A 53 -8.85 -3.14 3.29
CA VAL A 53 -7.75 -2.17 3.31
C VAL A 53 -6.79 -2.52 4.44
N ILE A 54 -5.53 -2.78 4.10
CA ILE A 54 -4.45 -2.93 5.06
C ILE A 54 -3.52 -1.74 4.89
N LEU A 55 -3.29 -0.97 5.95
CA LEU A 55 -2.31 0.12 5.97
C LEU A 55 -1.11 -0.35 6.80
N PHE A 56 0.00 -0.63 6.15
CA PHE A 56 1.20 -1.14 6.80
C PHE A 56 2.32 -0.11 6.76
N PHE A 57 2.58 0.50 7.91
CA PHE A 57 3.64 1.48 8.09
C PHE A 57 4.94 0.78 8.51
N THR A 58 6.01 1.04 7.79
CA THR A 58 7.32 0.51 8.15
C THR A 58 8.44 1.41 7.62
N GLU A 59 9.55 1.41 8.34
CA GLU A 59 10.81 2.03 7.94
C GLU A 59 11.88 0.98 7.62
N ASP A 60 11.56 -0.30 7.82
CA ASP A 60 12.49 -1.42 7.74
C ASP A 60 12.22 -2.30 6.51
N PRO A 61 13.16 -2.36 5.54
CA PRO A 61 13.08 -3.26 4.40
C PRO A 61 12.91 -4.74 4.78
N GLN A 62 13.54 -5.16 5.87
CA GLN A 62 13.48 -6.55 6.33
C GLN A 62 12.08 -6.87 6.88
N GLU A 63 11.51 -5.98 7.70
CA GLU A 63 10.13 -6.12 8.17
C GLU A 63 9.15 -6.21 7.00
N LEU A 64 9.34 -5.39 5.96
CA LEU A 64 8.50 -5.45 4.76
C LEU A 64 8.52 -6.84 4.12
N VAL A 65 9.70 -7.36 3.81
CA VAL A 65 9.85 -8.66 3.14
C VAL A 65 9.27 -9.79 4.01
N GLN A 66 9.45 -9.73 5.34
CA GLN A 66 8.95 -10.76 6.26
C GLN A 66 7.43 -10.73 6.42
N ARG A 67 6.81 -9.54 6.51
CA ARG A 67 5.39 -9.41 6.84
C ARG A 67 4.49 -9.42 5.62
N LEU A 68 4.94 -8.91 4.48
CA LEU A 68 4.12 -8.74 3.29
C LEU A 68 3.42 -10.05 2.82
N PRO A 69 4.05 -11.25 2.85
CA PRO A 69 3.37 -12.49 2.51
C PRO A 69 2.17 -12.81 3.43
N ALA A 70 2.29 -12.52 4.73
CA ALA A 70 1.19 -12.74 5.68
C ALA A 70 0.05 -11.74 5.46
N LEU A 71 0.39 -10.47 5.20
CA LEU A 71 -0.59 -9.44 4.86
C LEU A 71 -1.34 -9.77 3.57
N ALA A 72 -0.64 -10.30 2.56
CA ALA A 72 -1.24 -10.75 1.31
C ALA A 72 -2.25 -11.89 1.49
N ARG A 73 -2.02 -12.79 2.47
CA ARG A 73 -2.98 -13.84 2.84
C ARG A 73 -4.20 -13.27 3.57
N ALA A 74 -4.01 -12.28 4.43
CA ALA A 74 -5.10 -11.65 5.18
C ALA A 74 -6.00 -10.75 4.32
N MET A 75 -5.46 -10.22 3.22
CA MET A 75 -6.17 -9.33 2.30
C MET A 75 -7.33 -10.04 1.55
N ALA A 76 -8.51 -9.43 1.56
CA ALA A 76 -9.69 -9.84 0.78
C ALA A 76 -9.37 -9.93 -0.73
N LEU A 77 -10.13 -10.72 -1.48
CA LEU A 77 -9.87 -10.97 -2.91
C LEU A 77 -9.73 -9.68 -3.73
N THR A 78 -10.62 -8.71 -3.46
CA THR A 78 -10.69 -7.39 -4.10
C THR A 78 -10.06 -6.28 -3.25
N GLY A 79 -9.42 -6.63 -2.14
CA GLY A 79 -8.79 -5.69 -1.21
C GLY A 79 -7.48 -5.10 -1.72
N GLY A 80 -6.81 -4.33 -0.87
CA GLY A 80 -5.48 -3.80 -1.14
C GLY A 80 -4.65 -3.58 0.11
N ILE A 81 -3.34 -3.70 -0.04
CA ILE A 81 -2.35 -3.34 0.99
C ILE A 81 -1.70 -2.03 0.57
N TRP A 82 -1.79 -1.01 1.41
CA TRP A 82 -0.91 0.14 1.33
C TRP A 82 0.34 -0.13 2.15
N VAL A 83 1.48 -0.18 1.49
CA VAL A 83 2.78 -0.14 2.16
C VAL A 83 3.17 1.32 2.28
N CYS A 84 3.36 1.78 3.51
CA CYS A 84 3.62 3.17 3.85
C CYS A 84 5.03 3.31 4.39
N TRP A 85 5.85 4.14 3.75
CA TRP A 85 7.22 4.43 4.16
C TRP A 85 7.46 5.94 4.21
N PRO A 86 8.46 6.43 4.95
CA PRO A 86 8.79 7.85 4.98
C PRO A 86 9.31 8.28 3.59
N GLY A 87 8.54 9.09 2.88
CA GLY A 87 8.83 9.52 1.51
C GLY A 87 9.63 10.83 1.42
N GLY A 88 9.81 11.53 2.54
CA GLY A 88 10.49 12.82 2.59
C GLY A 88 11.97 12.69 2.97
N GLY A 89 12.86 12.90 2.01
CA GLY A 89 14.19 13.56 2.09
C GLY A 89 15.17 13.24 3.24
N GLY A 90 14.91 12.27 4.10
CA GLY A 90 15.78 11.84 5.18
C GLY A 90 16.65 10.68 4.74
N VAL A 91 17.91 10.67 5.21
CA VAL A 91 18.99 9.72 4.87
C VAL A 91 18.75 8.30 5.41
N ARG A 92 17.50 7.81 5.42
CA ARG A 92 17.19 6.40 5.68
C ARG A 92 17.00 5.70 4.34
N LYS A 93 18.12 5.39 3.70
CA LYS A 93 18.19 4.53 2.51
C LYS A 93 17.76 3.11 2.92
N GLY A 94 16.60 2.67 2.44
CA GLY A 94 16.18 1.28 2.58
C GLY A 94 14.91 1.00 1.83
N LEU A 95 13.85 1.74 2.15
CA LEU A 95 12.55 1.62 1.47
C LEU A 95 12.41 2.68 0.39
N SER A 96 12.05 2.24 -0.81
CA SER A 96 11.70 3.07 -1.96
C SER A 96 10.47 2.47 -2.66
N GLU A 97 9.84 3.23 -3.55
CA GLU A 97 8.77 2.72 -4.40
C GLU A 97 9.20 1.46 -5.15
N ASP A 98 10.40 1.47 -5.74
CA ASP A 98 10.95 0.33 -6.47
C ASP A 98 11.19 -0.88 -5.57
N PHE A 99 11.71 -0.67 -4.35
CA PHE A 99 11.88 -1.77 -3.40
C PHE A 99 10.55 -2.42 -3.04
N VAL A 100 9.52 -1.61 -2.75
CA VAL A 100 8.17 -2.09 -2.44
C VAL A 100 7.58 -2.84 -3.63
N ARG A 101 7.74 -2.30 -4.85
CA ARG A 101 7.28 -2.96 -6.09
C ARG A 101 7.97 -4.31 -6.31
N HIS A 102 9.28 -4.39 -6.12
CA HIS A 102 10.02 -5.66 -6.24
C HIS A 102 9.55 -6.69 -5.21
N ALA A 103 9.46 -6.32 -3.93
CA ALA A 103 8.98 -7.21 -2.88
C ALA A 103 7.52 -7.68 -3.12
N ALA A 104 6.68 -6.83 -3.71
CA ALA A 104 5.32 -7.19 -4.07
C ALA A 104 5.25 -8.19 -5.23
N LEU A 105 6.07 -8.00 -6.27
CA LEU A 105 6.12 -8.87 -7.45
C LEU A 105 6.55 -10.29 -7.09
N ASP A 106 7.52 -10.43 -6.17
CA ASP A 106 8.01 -11.73 -5.70
C ASP A 106 6.91 -12.62 -5.10
N ILE A 107 5.84 -12.00 -4.59
CA ILE A 107 4.68 -12.70 -4.01
C ILE A 107 3.41 -12.61 -4.88
N GLY A 108 3.54 -12.16 -6.13
CA GLY A 108 2.44 -12.10 -7.10
C GLY A 108 1.46 -10.94 -6.91
N LEU A 109 1.83 -9.92 -6.13
CA LEU A 109 1.10 -8.65 -6.07
C LEU A 109 1.63 -7.66 -7.11
N VAL A 110 0.79 -6.71 -7.50
CA VAL A 110 1.14 -5.61 -8.39
C VAL A 110 0.71 -4.29 -7.77
N ASP A 111 1.46 -3.22 -8.01
CA ASP A 111 1.03 -1.88 -7.63
C ASP A 111 -0.03 -1.33 -8.58
N ASN A 112 -0.93 -0.49 -8.06
CA ASN A 112 -1.92 0.20 -8.89
C ASN A 112 -2.13 1.68 -8.57
N LYS A 113 -1.71 2.14 -7.39
CA LYS A 113 -1.83 3.53 -6.95
C LYS A 113 -0.70 3.89 -6.01
N ILE A 114 -0.24 5.13 -6.06
CA ILE A 114 0.63 5.75 -5.07
C ILE A 114 -0.06 7.00 -4.52
N CYS A 115 0.14 7.32 -3.24
CA CYS A 115 -0.34 8.58 -2.67
C CYS A 115 0.59 9.09 -1.57
N THR A 116 0.69 10.42 -1.45
CA THR A 116 1.28 11.07 -0.29
C THR A 116 0.21 11.15 0.80
N ILE A 117 0.48 10.50 1.93
CA ILE A 117 -0.46 10.43 3.07
C ILE A 117 -0.39 11.71 3.89
N ASP A 118 0.82 12.18 4.16
CA ASP A 118 1.11 13.47 4.80
C ASP A 118 2.54 13.91 4.47
N ALA A 119 3.06 14.91 5.18
CA ALA A 119 4.42 15.44 4.99
C ALA A 119 5.53 14.39 5.22
N THR A 120 5.24 13.29 5.89
CA THR A 120 6.21 12.25 6.23
C THR A 120 6.00 11.00 5.39
N TRP A 121 4.75 10.53 5.27
CA TRP A 121 4.47 9.20 4.75
C TRP A 121 3.98 9.22 3.30
N THR A 122 4.55 8.34 2.50
CA THR A 122 4.05 7.97 1.17
C THR A 122 3.56 6.53 1.22
N GLY A 123 2.48 6.22 0.51
CA GLY A 123 1.92 4.87 0.41
C GLY A 123 1.86 4.38 -1.03
N LEU A 124 2.25 3.13 -1.26
CA LEU A 124 2.02 2.39 -2.52
C LEU A 124 0.98 1.30 -2.28
N ARG A 125 -0.07 1.28 -3.09
CA ARG A 125 -1.15 0.31 -3.02
C ARG A 125 -0.85 -0.91 -3.88
N LEU A 126 -0.79 -2.06 -3.22
CA LEU A 126 -0.58 -3.38 -3.78
C LEU A 126 -1.90 -4.14 -3.84
N VAL A 127 -2.13 -4.83 -4.95
CA VAL A 127 -3.32 -5.66 -5.21
C VAL A 127 -2.93 -6.98 -5.83
N ARG A 128 -3.83 -7.97 -5.75
CA ARG A 128 -3.68 -9.18 -6.56
C ARG A 128 -3.74 -8.81 -8.04
N ARG A 129 -2.88 -9.45 -8.84
CA ARG A 129 -2.89 -9.27 -10.30
C ARG A 129 -4.28 -9.62 -10.87
N PRO A 130 -4.94 -8.71 -11.61
CA PRO A 130 -6.18 -9.03 -12.31
C PRO A 130 -5.94 -10.18 -13.30
N ARG A 131 -6.77 -11.23 -13.26
CA ARG A 131 -6.71 -12.29 -14.27
C ARG A 131 -7.09 -11.69 -15.63
N GLY A 132 -6.22 -11.82 -16.64
CA GLY A 132 -6.49 -11.38 -18.02
C GLY A 132 -5.68 -10.18 -18.53
N ARG A 133 -4.84 -9.55 -17.70
CA ARG A 133 -3.90 -8.53 -18.18
C ARG A 133 -2.62 -9.22 -18.65
N LEU A 134 -2.37 -9.22 -19.96
CA LEU A 134 -1.08 -9.61 -20.54
C LEU A 134 0.03 -8.74 -19.96
N ASP A 135 1.16 -9.35 -19.64
CA ASP A 135 2.34 -8.61 -19.22
C ASP A 135 2.77 -7.63 -20.32
N LYS A 136 3.12 -6.39 -19.94
CA LYS A 136 3.91 -5.55 -20.85
C LYS A 136 5.24 -6.29 -21.05
N PRO A 137 5.74 -6.45 -22.28
CA PRO A 137 7.05 -7.05 -22.51
C PRO A 137 8.07 -6.31 -21.64
N GLY A 138 8.72 -7.04 -20.71
CA GLY A 138 9.73 -6.44 -19.85
C GLY A 138 10.85 -5.89 -20.72
N GLU A 139 11.22 -4.63 -20.51
CA GLU A 139 12.45 -4.08 -21.10
C GLU A 139 13.62 -4.92 -20.60
N ARG A 140 14.10 -5.84 -21.44
CA ARG A 140 15.40 -6.47 -21.26
C ARG A 140 16.42 -5.33 -21.32
N LYS A 141 16.96 -4.93 -20.16
CA LYS A 141 18.18 -4.13 -20.12
C LYS A 141 19.24 -4.91 -20.92
N GLN A 142 19.62 -4.36 -22.07
CA GLN A 142 20.71 -4.89 -22.87
C GLN A 142 21.98 -4.86 -22.01
N ALA A 143 22.64 -6.02 -21.87
CA ALA A 143 23.99 -6.08 -21.31
C ALA A 143 24.93 -5.28 -22.23
N PRO A 144 25.89 -4.52 -21.68
CA PRO A 144 26.83 -3.78 -22.52
C PRO A 144 27.68 -4.78 -23.32
N ALA A 145 27.71 -4.59 -24.64
CA ALA A 145 28.67 -5.26 -25.51
C ALA A 145 30.08 -4.81 -25.10
N GLN A 146 30.92 -5.76 -24.69
CA GLN A 146 32.35 -5.52 -24.50
C GLN A 146 33.02 -5.48 -25.88
N ALA A 147 33.79 -4.42 -26.10
CA ALA A 147 34.70 -4.25 -27.24
C ALA A 147 36.05 -4.92 -26.96
#